data_AF-T1B9K9-F1
#
_entry.id   AF-T1B9K9-F1
#
_cell.length_a   1.000
_cell.length_b   1.000
_cell.length_c   1.000
_cell.angle_alpha   90.00
_cell.angle_beta   90.00
_cell.angle_gamma   90.00
#
_symmetry.space_group_name_H-M   'P 1'
#
loop_
_entity.id
_entity.type
_entity.pdbx_description
1 polymer ?
#
loop_
_entity_poly.entity_id
_entity_poly.type
_entity_poly.pdbx_seq_one_letter_code
_entity_poly.pdbx_strand_id
1 'polypeptide(L)'
;MHDCFSRRGAMAAPHMSLSDELKQAALEYHRQAPAGKIRVTSTKSLLTQRDLGLAYSPGVAAVCEAIVDDPTSAATLTARGNLVAVISNGTAVLGLGAIGPLAAKPVMEGKAVLFQKFAGIDVFDIEIDERDPDKLVDIIASLSRPSAASTWRTSRRRSVSSSSASCASACA
;
A
#
# COMPACT_ATOMS: atom_id res chain seq x y z
N MET A 1 6.63 -34.07 -50.77
CA MET A 1 8.07 -33.77 -50.61
C MET A 1 8.33 -32.51 -51.42
N HIS A 2 8.35 -31.30 -50.88
CA HIS A 2 9.14 -30.86 -49.74
C HIS A 2 8.43 -29.74 -48.95
N ASP A 3 8.66 -29.82 -47.66
CA ASP A 3 8.09 -29.07 -46.55
C ASP A 3 8.54 -27.59 -46.56
N CYS A 4 7.60 -26.66 -46.61
CA CYS A 4 7.82 -25.21 -46.49
C CYS A 4 7.50 -24.76 -45.06
N PHE A 5 8.08 -25.42 -44.07
CA PHE A 5 7.82 -25.12 -42.66
C PHE A 5 9.08 -25.34 -41.82
N SER A 6 9.97 -24.35 -41.77
CA SER A 6 10.85 -24.08 -40.63
C SER A 6 11.83 -22.96 -40.94
N ARG A 7 11.49 -21.75 -40.50
CA ARG A 7 12.44 -20.69 -40.07
C ARG A 7 11.62 -19.50 -39.55
N ARG A 8 10.90 -19.70 -38.45
CA ARG A 8 10.58 -18.59 -37.53
C ARG A 8 11.62 -18.64 -36.43
N GLY A 9 12.70 -17.89 -36.63
CA GLY A 9 13.63 -17.56 -35.55
C GLY A 9 12.85 -16.86 -34.46
N ALA A 10 12.86 -17.43 -33.26
CA ALA A 10 12.31 -16.80 -32.08
C ALA A 10 13.03 -15.46 -31.88
N MET A 11 12.28 -14.36 -32.02
CA MET A 11 12.75 -13.05 -31.60
C MET A 11 12.79 -13.07 -30.08
N ALA A 12 13.98 -13.29 -29.52
CA ALA A 12 14.23 -13.09 -28.11
C ALA A 12 13.94 -11.61 -27.79
N ALA A 13 13.05 -11.38 -26.83
CA ALA A 13 12.73 -10.06 -26.32
C ALA A 13 14.01 -9.32 -25.88
N PRO A 14 14.09 -8.00 -26.04
CA PRO A 14 15.28 -7.24 -25.72
C PRO A 14 15.52 -7.31 -24.20
N HIS A 15 16.56 -8.03 -23.79
CA HIS A 15 17.07 -7.96 -22.43
C HIS A 15 17.70 -6.57 -22.26
N MET A 16 16.93 -5.60 -21.75
CA MET A 16 17.44 -4.28 -21.37
C MET A 16 18.51 -4.46 -20.30
N SER A 17 19.78 -4.47 -20.71
CA SER A 17 20.89 -4.25 -19.77
C SER A 17 20.77 -2.81 -19.28
N LEU A 18 20.21 -2.62 -18.08
CA LEU A 18 20.34 -1.37 -17.33
C LEU A 18 21.81 -0.96 -17.38
N SER A 19 22.12 0.21 -17.94
CA SER A 19 23.49 0.73 -17.89
C SER A 19 23.89 0.86 -16.42
N ASP A 20 25.13 0.52 -16.10
CA ASP A 20 25.59 0.56 -14.71
C ASP A 20 25.51 1.99 -14.13
N GLU A 21 25.60 3.00 -14.99
CA GLU A 21 25.33 4.40 -14.67
C GLU A 21 23.90 4.62 -14.15
N LEU A 22 22.88 4.06 -14.82
CA LEU A 22 21.49 4.21 -14.41
C LEU A 22 21.21 3.49 -13.09
N LYS A 23 21.84 2.34 -12.86
CA LYS A 23 21.72 1.62 -11.58
C LYS A 23 22.30 2.46 -10.43
N GLN A 24 23.50 3.01 -10.62
CA GLN A 24 24.16 3.82 -9.59
C GLN A 24 23.38 5.10 -9.31
N ALA A 25 22.87 5.77 -10.36
CA ALA A 25 22.02 6.94 -10.23
C ALA A 25 20.73 6.64 -9.46
N ALA A 26 20.09 5.49 -9.73
CA ALA A 26 18.88 5.08 -9.01
C ALA A 26 19.14 4.80 -7.53
N LEU A 27 20.27 4.18 -7.18
CA LEU A 27 20.66 3.94 -5.79
C LEU A 27 20.94 5.26 -5.06
N GLU A 28 21.66 6.17 -5.70
CA GLU A 28 21.95 7.49 -5.12
C GLU A 28 20.68 8.30 -4.90
N TYR A 29 19.78 8.31 -5.88
CA TYR A 29 18.47 8.97 -5.77
C TYR A 29 17.67 8.53 -4.54
N HIS A 30 17.69 7.24 -4.17
CA HIS A 30 16.97 6.76 -2.97
C HIS A 30 17.70 7.04 -1.65
N ARG A 31 19.01 7.33 -1.69
CA ARG A 31 19.85 7.63 -0.51
C ARG A 31 19.89 9.11 -0.17
N GLN A 32 19.60 9.98 -1.13
CA GLN A 32 19.53 11.42 -0.91
C GLN A 32 18.63 11.75 0.27
N ALA A 33 19.04 12.70 1.12
CA ALA A 33 18.31 13.03 2.33
C ALA A 33 17.07 13.91 2.02
N PRO A 34 15.89 13.61 2.60
CA PRO A 34 15.56 12.44 3.41
C PRO A 34 15.45 11.17 2.55
N ALA A 35 15.97 10.05 3.06
CA ALA A 35 15.99 8.78 2.33
C ALA A 35 14.58 8.25 2.03
N GLY A 36 14.46 7.48 0.95
CA GLY A 36 13.18 7.00 0.44
C GLY A 36 12.45 8.08 -0.36
N LYS A 37 11.20 7.81 -0.74
CA LYS A 37 10.43 8.69 -1.63
C LYS A 37 9.22 9.34 -0.99
N ILE A 38 8.89 8.94 0.24
CA ILE A 38 7.70 9.40 0.95
C ILE A 38 8.07 10.04 2.29
N ARG A 39 7.23 10.97 2.75
CA ARG A 39 7.34 11.60 4.07
C ARG A 39 5.96 12.01 4.54
N VAL A 40 5.71 11.87 5.84
CA VAL A 40 4.50 12.38 6.49
C VAL A 40 4.71 13.85 6.85
N THR A 41 3.79 14.72 6.44
CA THR A 41 3.81 16.15 6.74
C THR A 41 2.50 16.58 7.37
N SER A 42 2.54 17.45 8.37
CA SER A 42 1.35 17.97 9.04
C SER A 42 0.55 18.89 8.12
N THR A 43 -0.77 18.68 8.04
CA THR A 43 -1.68 19.54 7.27
C THR A 43 -2.16 20.76 8.05
N LYS A 44 -2.03 20.76 9.39
CA LYS A 44 -2.45 21.84 10.28
C LYS A 44 -1.24 22.54 10.90
N SER A 45 -1.39 23.81 11.27
CA SER A 45 -0.38 24.55 12.03
C SER A 45 -0.18 23.91 13.39
N LEU A 46 1.06 23.86 13.85
CA LEU A 46 1.47 23.36 15.17
C LEU A 46 2.44 24.35 15.86
N LEU A 47 2.32 25.64 15.54
CA LEU A 47 3.30 26.66 15.95
C LEU A 47 3.03 27.25 17.33
N THR A 48 1.76 27.24 17.76
CA THR A 48 1.34 27.86 19.02
C THR A 48 0.90 26.84 20.06
N GLN A 49 0.90 27.20 21.34
CA GLN A 49 0.34 26.36 22.40
C GLN A 49 -1.15 26.06 22.17
N ARG A 50 -1.89 27.01 21.59
CA ARG A 50 -3.28 26.80 21.20
C ARG A 50 -3.39 25.74 20.12
N ASP A 51 -2.55 25.80 19.09
CA ASP A 51 -2.52 24.81 18.02
C ASP A 51 -2.23 23.41 18.56
N LEU A 52 -1.24 23.28 19.46
CA LEU A 52 -0.92 22.02 20.11
C LEU A 52 -2.08 21.50 20.98
N GLY A 53 -2.76 22.40 21.70
CA GLY A 53 -3.93 22.05 22.50
C GLY A 53 -5.14 21.60 21.68
N LEU A 54 -5.21 22.00 20.40
CA LEU A 54 -6.25 21.55 19.45
C LEU A 54 -5.86 20.26 18.73
N ALA A 55 -4.61 20.14 18.29
CA ALA A 55 -4.11 18.98 17.57
C ALA A 55 -3.89 17.76 18.47
N TYR A 56 -3.75 17.98 19.78
CA TYR A 56 -3.51 16.94 20.77
C TYR A 56 -4.36 17.20 22.02
N SER A 57 -3.89 16.75 23.18
CA SER A 57 -4.57 16.97 24.45
C SER A 57 -4.61 18.45 24.84
N PRO A 58 -5.75 18.97 25.34
CA PRO A 58 -7.02 18.27 25.60
C PRO A 58 -8.01 18.25 24.42
N GLY A 59 -7.79 19.03 23.35
CA GLY A 59 -8.77 19.27 22.28
C GLY A 59 -9.13 18.05 21.43
N VAL A 60 -8.20 17.11 21.24
CA VAL A 60 -8.44 15.87 20.48
C VAL A 60 -9.55 14.99 21.10
N ALA A 61 -9.82 15.13 22.40
CA ALA A 61 -10.86 14.36 23.08
C ALA A 61 -12.26 14.58 22.45
N ALA A 62 -12.59 15.83 22.10
CA ALA A 62 -13.86 16.16 21.46
C ALA A 62 -14.02 15.49 20.09
N VAL A 63 -12.92 15.33 19.33
CA VAL A 63 -12.92 14.61 18.05
C VAL A 63 -13.16 13.12 18.26
N CYS A 64 -12.54 12.53 19.28
CA CYS A 64 -12.75 11.12 19.63
C CYS A 64 -14.19 10.86 20.07
N GLU A 65 -14.76 11.71 20.92
CA GLU A 65 -16.17 11.62 21.37
C GLU A 65 -17.14 11.72 20.18
N ALA A 66 -16.91 12.66 19.26
CA ALA A 66 -17.73 12.78 18.06
C ALA A 66 -17.69 11.53 17.17
N ILE A 67 -16.55 10.84 17.07
CA ILE A 67 -16.42 9.59 16.31
C ILE A 67 -17.07 8.41 17.05
N VAL A 68 -17.07 8.43 18.39
CA VAL A 68 -17.78 7.42 19.19
C VAL A 68 -19.29 7.56 18.99
N ASP A 69 -19.80 8.80 18.96
CA ASP A 69 -21.23 9.08 18.75
C ASP A 69 -21.66 8.78 17.30
N ASP A 70 -20.86 9.17 16.31
CA ASP A 70 -21.08 8.88 14.89
C ASP A 70 -19.79 8.40 14.21
N PRO A 71 -19.64 7.08 13.99
CA PRO A 71 -18.47 6.52 13.32
C PRO A 71 -18.25 7.01 11.87
N THR A 72 -19.28 7.53 11.21
CA THR A 72 -19.14 8.04 9.84
C THR A 72 -18.36 9.36 9.78
N SER A 73 -18.36 10.12 10.88
CA SER A 73 -17.58 11.34 11.04
C SER A 73 -16.06 11.12 10.93
N ALA A 74 -15.58 9.88 11.08
CA ALA A 74 -14.17 9.54 10.86
C ALA A 74 -13.68 9.92 9.46
N ALA A 75 -14.55 9.92 8.44
CA ALA A 75 -14.20 10.32 7.08
C ALA A 75 -13.92 11.83 6.95
N THR A 76 -14.55 12.66 7.78
CA THR A 76 -14.44 14.13 7.73
C THR A 76 -13.51 14.70 8.80
N LEU A 77 -13.40 14.01 9.94
CA LEU A 77 -12.58 14.42 11.09
C LEU A 77 -11.16 13.84 11.07
N THR A 78 -10.85 12.92 10.16
CA THR A 78 -9.52 12.32 10.01
C THR A 78 -9.07 12.27 8.55
N ALA A 79 -7.82 11.88 8.32
CA ALA A 79 -7.28 11.66 6.97
C ALA A 79 -7.92 10.46 6.23
N ARG A 80 -8.77 9.66 6.90
CA ARG A 80 -9.36 8.42 6.34
C ARG A 80 -10.07 8.64 5.00
N GLY A 81 -10.68 9.81 4.78
CA GLY A 81 -11.36 10.11 3.52
C GLY A 81 -10.45 10.21 2.29
N ASN A 82 -9.16 10.49 2.46
CA ASN A 82 -8.19 10.64 1.37
C ASN A 82 -7.03 9.63 1.43
N LEU A 83 -6.97 8.82 2.51
CA LEU A 83 -5.84 7.93 2.79
C LEU A 83 -6.08 6.53 2.20
N VAL A 84 -5.18 6.07 1.35
CA VAL A 84 -5.20 4.73 0.75
C VAL A 84 -3.97 3.93 1.19
N ALA A 85 -4.15 2.66 1.54
CA ALA A 85 -3.05 1.75 1.86
C ALA A 85 -2.65 0.92 0.63
N VAL A 86 -1.37 0.94 0.25
CA VAL A 86 -0.80 0.02 -0.76
C VAL A 86 -0.14 -1.13 -0.02
N ILE A 87 -0.76 -2.30 -0.09
CA ILE A 87 -0.31 -3.49 0.66
C ILE A 87 0.37 -4.48 -0.29
N SER A 88 1.51 -5.04 0.13
CA SER A 88 2.23 -6.06 -0.62
C SER A 88 2.96 -7.03 0.30
N ASN A 89 3.07 -8.30 -0.10
CA ASN A 89 3.92 -9.29 0.57
C ASN A 89 5.23 -9.57 -0.19
N GLY A 90 5.50 -8.83 -1.27
CA GLY A 90 6.76 -8.93 -2.02
C GLY A 90 6.98 -10.26 -2.76
N THR A 91 5.91 -11.04 -2.97
CA THR A 91 5.97 -12.33 -3.67
C THR A 91 6.02 -12.20 -5.20
N ALA A 92 5.55 -11.07 -5.75
CA ALA A 92 5.57 -10.79 -7.17
C ALA A 92 5.85 -9.30 -7.43
N VAL A 93 7.13 -8.93 -7.49
CA VAL A 93 7.55 -7.54 -7.71
C VAL A 93 8.26 -7.41 -9.06
N LEU A 94 7.67 -6.67 -10.01
CA LEU A 94 8.26 -6.31 -11.31
C LEU A 94 8.86 -7.47 -12.13
N GLY A 95 8.38 -8.70 -11.95
CA GLY A 95 8.94 -9.89 -12.61
C GLY A 95 10.24 -10.42 -11.98
N LEU A 96 10.69 -9.86 -10.85
CA LEU A 96 11.84 -10.32 -10.07
C LEU A 96 11.52 -11.54 -9.19
N GLY A 97 10.26 -11.98 -9.19
CA GLY A 97 9.77 -13.07 -8.34
C GLY A 97 9.57 -12.65 -6.89
N ALA A 98 9.73 -13.62 -5.99
CA ALA A 98 9.53 -13.45 -4.55
C ALA A 98 10.81 -12.91 -3.89
N ILE A 99 11.00 -11.60 -3.95
CA ILE A 99 12.15 -10.88 -3.36
C ILE A 99 11.94 -10.53 -1.88
N GLY A 100 10.71 -10.71 -1.38
CA GLY A 100 10.35 -10.45 0.01
C GLY A 100 9.86 -9.02 0.27
N PRO A 101 9.25 -8.78 1.45
CA PRO A 101 8.58 -7.53 1.77
C PRO A 101 9.52 -6.32 1.75
N LEU A 102 10.68 -6.41 2.40
CA LEU A 102 11.64 -5.30 2.47
C LEU A 102 12.16 -4.87 1.08
N ALA A 103 12.40 -5.83 0.19
CA ALA A 103 12.86 -5.55 -1.16
C ALA A 103 11.74 -4.99 -2.06
N ALA A 104 10.47 -5.21 -1.70
CA ALA A 104 9.32 -4.63 -2.40
C ALA A 104 9.09 -3.15 -2.05
N LYS A 105 9.60 -2.70 -0.90
CA LYS A 105 9.35 -1.35 -0.36
C LYS A 105 9.63 -0.20 -1.33
N PRO A 106 10.77 -0.15 -2.05
CA PRO A 106 10.99 0.92 -3.02
C PRO A 106 9.93 0.94 -4.11
N VAL A 107 9.38 -0.20 -4.53
CA VAL A 107 8.33 -0.24 -5.55
C VAL A 107 7.02 0.29 -5.00
N MET A 108 6.70 -0.02 -3.74
CA MET A 108 5.46 0.44 -3.10
C MET A 108 5.49 1.95 -2.82
N GLU A 109 6.60 2.48 -2.32
CA GLU A 109 6.81 3.93 -2.20
C GLU A 109 6.67 4.64 -3.55
N GLY A 110 7.17 4.02 -4.63
CA GLY A 110 7.03 4.57 -5.98
C GLY A 110 5.56 4.71 -6.39
N LYS A 111 4.74 3.71 -6.09
CA LYS A 111 3.28 3.78 -6.32
C LYS A 111 2.64 4.87 -5.48
N ALA A 112 3.01 5.00 -4.22
CA ALA A 112 2.48 6.03 -3.33
C ALA A 112 2.74 7.44 -3.88
N VAL A 113 3.96 7.73 -4.35
CA VAL A 113 4.29 9.02 -4.96
C VAL A 113 3.48 9.29 -6.24
N LEU A 114 3.22 8.26 -7.06
CA LEU A 114 2.40 8.42 -8.26
C LEU A 114 0.95 8.79 -7.91
N PHE A 115 0.34 8.11 -6.93
CA PHE A 115 -1.00 8.45 -6.47
C PHE A 115 -1.08 9.87 -5.90
N GLN A 116 -0.10 10.26 -5.07
CA GLN A 116 -0.05 11.62 -4.54
C GLN A 116 0.07 12.65 -5.66
N LYS A 117 0.99 12.43 -6.61
CA LYS A 117 1.33 13.41 -7.64
C LYS A 117 0.22 13.59 -8.68
N PHE A 118 -0.46 12.51 -9.04
CA PHE A 118 -1.45 12.52 -10.14
C PHE A 118 -2.90 12.56 -9.66
N ALA A 119 -3.21 11.99 -8.50
CA ALA A 119 -4.58 11.91 -7.98
C ALA A 119 -4.81 12.76 -6.71
N GLY A 120 -3.75 13.29 -6.09
CA GLY A 120 -3.87 14.02 -4.81
C GLY A 120 -4.29 13.11 -3.64
N ILE A 121 -4.15 11.80 -3.81
CA ILE A 121 -4.51 10.79 -2.81
C ILE A 121 -3.29 10.53 -1.93
N ASP A 122 -3.49 10.60 -0.62
CA ASP A 122 -2.45 10.28 0.34
C ASP A 122 -2.31 8.76 0.43
N VAL A 123 -1.09 8.24 0.23
CA VAL A 123 -0.87 6.79 0.20
C VAL A 123 0.16 6.37 1.23
N PHE A 124 -0.16 5.30 1.94
CA PHE A 124 0.74 4.63 2.88
C PHE A 124 1.03 3.21 2.40
N ASP A 125 2.31 2.87 2.24
CA ASP A 125 2.76 1.52 1.88
C ASP A 125 2.91 0.65 3.13
N ILE A 126 2.37 -0.57 3.07
CA ILE A 126 2.48 -1.56 4.14
C ILE A 126 2.97 -2.88 3.55
N GLU A 127 4.19 -3.25 3.90
CA GLU A 127 4.76 -4.55 3.54
C GLU A 127 4.51 -5.59 4.64
N ILE A 128 3.83 -6.68 4.30
CA ILE A 128 3.49 -7.76 5.24
C ILE A 128 4.33 -8.99 4.91
N ASP A 129 5.11 -9.47 5.88
CA ASP A 129 5.86 -10.73 5.75
C ASP A 129 4.95 -11.94 6.01
N GLU A 130 3.99 -12.17 5.11
CA GLU A 130 3.11 -13.34 5.14
C GLU A 130 2.94 -13.94 3.74
N ARG A 131 3.14 -15.25 3.66
CA ARG A 131 3.11 -16.04 2.41
C ARG A 131 1.82 -16.84 2.28
N ASP A 132 1.15 -17.11 3.39
CA ASP A 132 -0.15 -17.75 3.40
C ASP A 132 -1.23 -16.74 2.97
N PRO A 133 -1.91 -16.96 1.83
CA PRO A 133 -2.92 -16.03 1.34
C PRO A 133 -4.08 -15.85 2.32
N ASP A 134 -4.48 -16.89 3.06
CA ASP A 134 -5.61 -16.81 3.99
C ASP A 134 -5.27 -15.91 5.17
N LYS A 135 -4.07 -16.08 5.74
CA LYS A 135 -3.58 -15.21 6.82
C LYS A 135 -3.32 -13.79 6.36
N LEU A 136 -2.81 -13.61 5.14
CA LEU A 136 -2.61 -12.28 4.58
C LEU A 136 -3.95 -11.53 4.46
N VAL A 137 -5.00 -12.21 3.98
CA VAL A 137 -6.35 -11.64 3.92
C VAL A 137 -6.87 -11.30 5.31
N ASP A 138 -6.66 -12.17 6.31
CA ASP A 138 -7.07 -11.89 7.69
C ASP A 138 -6.36 -10.66 8.27
N ILE A 139 -5.05 -10.50 8.01
CA ILE A 139 -4.28 -9.33 8.43
C ILE A 139 -4.84 -8.07 7.75
N ILE A 140 -5.05 -8.10 6.43
CA ILE A 140 -5.59 -6.95 5.67
C ILE A 140 -6.99 -6.59 6.17
N ALA A 141 -7.84 -7.59 6.41
CA ALA A 141 -9.19 -7.38 6.93
C ALA A 141 -9.16 -6.74 8.33
N SER A 142 -8.18 -7.11 9.17
CA SER A 142 -8.01 -6.51 10.50
C SER A 142 -7.60 -5.03 10.44
N LEU A 143 -6.80 -4.64 9.43
CA LEU A 143 -6.38 -3.25 9.22
C LEU A 143 -7.52 -2.36 8.70
N SER A 144 -8.42 -2.93 7.90
CA SER A 144 -9.54 -2.19 7.30
C SER A 144 -10.69 -1.95 8.30
N ARG A 145 -10.91 -2.91 9.21
CA ARG A 145 -12.13 -2.98 10.03
C ARG A 145 -12.42 -1.65 10.74
N PRO A 146 -13.46 -0.91 10.32
CA PRO A 146 -13.94 0.22 11.09
C PRO A 146 -14.54 -0.35 12.38
N SER A 147 -14.09 0.16 13.53
CA SER A 147 -14.70 -0.14 14.82
C SER A 147 -16.09 0.52 14.89
N ALA A 148 -17.06 -0.06 14.19
CA ALA A 148 -18.48 0.06 14.48
C ALA A 148 -18.99 -1.36 14.70
N ALA A 149 -19.55 -1.62 15.87
CA ALA A 149 -19.82 -2.95 16.39
C ALA A 149 -20.75 -3.81 15.51
N SER A 150 -20.58 -5.13 15.64
CA SER A 150 -21.50 -6.25 15.31
C SER A 150 -21.53 -6.83 13.89
N THR A 151 -21.53 -8.17 13.83
CA THR A 151 -21.92 -9.05 12.70
C THR A 151 -20.83 -9.81 11.92
N TRP A 152 -19.78 -10.32 12.58
CA TRP A 152 -19.19 -11.61 12.17
C TRP A 152 -18.81 -12.44 13.40
N ARG A 153 -19.84 -12.81 14.18
CA ARG A 153 -19.82 -14.08 14.92
C ARG A 153 -20.27 -15.15 13.93
N THR A 154 -19.35 -15.64 13.09
CA THR A 154 -19.62 -16.86 12.31
C THR A 154 -18.91 -18.00 13.00
N SER A 155 -19.69 -18.67 13.84
CA SER A 155 -19.45 -20.03 14.26
C SER A 155 -19.09 -20.93 13.06
N ARG A 156 -18.05 -21.74 13.26
CA ARG A 156 -17.72 -23.00 12.56
C ARG A 156 -17.11 -22.91 11.15
N ARG A 157 -15.90 -23.51 11.08
CA ARG A 157 -15.28 -24.16 9.92
C ARG A 157 -16.31 -24.80 8.97
N ARG A 158 -16.15 -24.57 7.66
CA ARG A 158 -16.09 -25.64 6.64
C ARG A 158 -15.43 -25.11 5.36
N SER A 159 -14.42 -25.87 4.95
CA SER A 159 -13.70 -25.90 3.68
C SER A 159 -14.47 -25.45 2.43
N VAL A 160 -13.86 -24.60 1.60
CA VAL A 160 -13.97 -24.66 0.14
C VAL A 160 -12.61 -24.35 -0.50
N SER A 161 -12.27 -25.20 -1.46
CA SER A 161 -11.04 -25.31 -2.24
C SER A 161 -10.86 -24.23 -3.32
N SER A 162 -9.60 -23.83 -3.51
CA SER A 162 -8.92 -23.39 -4.76
C SER A 162 -9.76 -22.79 -5.89
N SER A 163 -9.55 -21.49 -6.18
CA SER A 163 -9.04 -20.99 -7.48
C SER A 163 -9.04 -19.46 -7.53
N SER A 164 -7.84 -18.90 -7.79
CA SER A 164 -7.57 -17.57 -8.36
C SER A 164 -8.39 -16.36 -7.86
N ALA A 165 -7.89 -15.66 -6.85
CA ALA A 165 -8.34 -14.32 -6.51
C ALA A 165 -7.27 -13.28 -6.89
N SER A 166 -7.37 -12.77 -8.12
CA SER A 166 -6.97 -11.40 -8.41
C SER A 166 -8.08 -10.51 -7.88
N CYS A 167 -7.87 -9.88 -6.73
CA CYS A 167 -8.82 -8.91 -6.19
C CYS A 167 -8.04 -7.67 -5.75
N ALA A 168 -7.82 -6.77 -6.72
CA ALA A 168 -7.47 -5.39 -6.42
C ALA A 168 -8.74 -4.73 -5.84
N SER A 169 -8.88 -4.76 -4.52
CA SER A 169 -9.91 -3.96 -3.83
C SER A 169 -9.32 -2.60 -3.52
N ALA A 170 -9.53 -1.64 -4.43
CA ALA A 170 -9.49 -0.23 -4.08
C ALA A 170 -10.77 0.07 -3.29
N CYS A 171 -10.67 0.09 -1.96
CA CYS A 171 -11.72 0.67 -1.13
C CYS A 171 -11.56 2.18 -1.19
N ALA A 172 -12.34 2.81 -2.06
CA ALA A 172 -12.71 4.22 -1.99
C ALA A 172 -14.06 4.35 -1.28
#